data_AF-A0AA36I9R8-F1
#
_entry.id   AF-A0AA36I9R8-F1
#
_cell.length_a   1.000
_cell.length_b   1.000
_cell.length_c   1.000
_cell.angle_alpha   90.00
_cell.angle_beta   90.00
_cell.angle_gamma   90.00
#
_symmetry.space_group_name_H-M   'P 1'
#
loop_
_entity.id
_entity.type
_entity.pdbx_description
1 polymer ?
#
loop_
_entity_poly.entity_id
_entity_poly.type
_entity_poly.pdbx_seq_one_letter_code
_entity_poly.pdbx_strand_id
1 'polypeptide(L)'
;EVSLKKPGVTARVMPSFLRFGSAQLAAKRQGPQGLVRLARFALGVLARTERAGVAAPPGSESLPPPLRESCFFGSQRSCAHEADALSDDAVLRCLLERTVQRTAALVAAWMAVGFAHGVMNTDNLSLLGLTVDLNVYGFLSKYDPAWAPNHIDDTARYAFGAQPEIAKWNLERLSDALTGTAFVMDREPDAGEWHQGEEWLDKKSAQLELTRFQGLFQKCYVARMELRLGLAPSGAPCVTSGSSGCTVRRWLRWLEASGADYVRASRGLAEASDADALAAHAGADPAKNAELKEILADLSKLQGEHWRELVRARVPVLAPRSHVLQEAARMVEMEKPGAVVRGFLQALQQLLREPFDLQPQVLTAAHDDPRSFWRGRDLSAESLSEQSAERLREQLKERLSAMPPQNLQQIRTSCGAQ
;
A
#
# COMPACT_ATOMS: atom_id res chain seq x y z
N GLU A 1 -1.29 25.95 15.91
CA GLU A 1 -1.96 25.22 14.82
C GLU A 1 -2.04 26.09 13.58
N VAL A 2 -1.70 25.55 12.42
CA VAL A 2 -1.89 26.25 11.14
C VAL A 2 -3.35 25.99 10.74
N SER A 3 -4.25 26.91 11.07
CA SER A 3 -5.61 26.91 10.51
C SER A 3 -5.47 27.23 9.04
N LEU A 4 -5.66 26.23 8.17
CA LEU A 4 -5.57 26.42 6.74
C LEU A 4 -6.69 27.39 6.31
N LYS A 5 -6.33 28.58 5.80
CA LYS A 5 -7.30 29.69 5.60
C LYS A 5 -7.87 29.77 4.19
N LYS A 6 -7.27 29.07 3.21
CA LYS A 6 -7.67 29.15 1.81
C LYS A 6 -8.35 27.85 1.37
N PRO A 7 -9.52 27.93 0.71
CA PRO A 7 -10.13 26.74 0.11
C PRO A 7 -9.23 26.17 -0.99
N GLY A 8 -9.11 24.85 -1.04
CA GLY A 8 -8.45 24.11 -2.11
C GLY A 8 -9.41 23.12 -2.74
N VAL A 9 -9.22 22.84 -4.04
CA VAL A 9 -9.98 21.82 -4.77
C VAL A 9 -9.01 20.79 -5.31
N THR A 10 -9.28 19.51 -5.04
CA THR A 10 -8.50 18.38 -5.57
C THR A 10 -9.36 17.56 -6.50
N ALA A 11 -8.97 17.46 -7.77
CA ALA A 11 -9.61 16.56 -8.73
C ALA A 11 -9.07 15.13 -8.53
N ARG A 12 -9.92 14.22 -8.02
CA ARG A 12 -9.56 12.80 -7.83
C ARG A 12 -10.02 11.98 -9.04
N VAL A 13 -9.13 11.15 -9.56
CA VAL A 13 -9.41 10.22 -10.66
C VAL A 13 -9.32 8.79 -10.13
N MET A 14 -10.36 7.99 -10.37
CA MET A 14 -10.35 6.57 -10.02
C MET A 14 -11.36 5.78 -10.86
N PRO A 15 -11.19 4.45 -11.03
CA PRO A 15 -12.09 3.63 -11.83
C PRO A 15 -13.54 3.62 -11.32
N SER A 16 -13.72 3.72 -10.00
CA SER A 16 -15.03 3.80 -9.35
C SER A 16 -14.89 4.36 -7.94
N PHE A 17 -15.86 5.15 -7.51
CA PHE A 17 -15.97 5.69 -6.15
C PHE A 17 -16.86 4.85 -5.24
N LEU A 18 -17.28 3.65 -5.67
CA LEU A 18 -18.13 2.79 -4.87
C LEU A 18 -17.42 2.30 -3.61
N ARG A 19 -18.14 2.36 -2.50
CA ARG A 19 -17.65 2.11 -1.14
C ARG A 19 -18.51 1.07 -0.44
N PHE A 20 -18.07 0.54 0.70
CA PHE A 20 -18.92 -0.38 1.47
C PHE A 20 -20.20 0.36 1.92
N GLY A 21 -20.08 1.63 2.28
CA GLY A 21 -21.22 2.53 2.52
C GLY A 21 -22.20 2.65 1.35
N SER A 22 -21.74 2.55 0.10
CA SER A 22 -22.62 2.55 -1.08
C SER A 22 -23.50 1.29 -1.13
N ALA A 23 -22.92 0.13 -0.81
CA ALA A 23 -23.68 -1.12 -0.71
C ALA A 23 -24.65 -1.09 0.47
N GLN A 24 -24.23 -0.57 1.63
CA GLN A 24 -25.10 -0.38 2.80
C GLN A 24 -26.30 0.51 2.49
N LEU A 25 -26.09 1.61 1.75
CA LEU A 25 -27.16 2.51 1.34
C LEU A 25 -28.10 1.87 0.30
N ALA A 26 -27.55 1.13 -0.67
CA ALA A 26 -28.34 0.41 -1.66
C ALA A 26 -29.19 -0.68 -1.02
N ALA A 27 -28.63 -1.47 -0.08
CA ALA A 27 -29.35 -2.44 0.72
C ALA A 27 -30.55 -1.78 1.43
N LYS A 28 -30.31 -0.67 2.13
CA LYS A 28 -31.34 0.03 2.90
C LYS A 28 -32.44 0.66 2.04
N ARG A 29 -32.10 1.26 0.89
CA ARG A 29 -33.04 2.11 0.11
C ARG A 29 -33.60 1.45 -1.14
N GLN A 30 -32.94 0.43 -1.66
CA GLN A 30 -33.26 -0.16 -2.96
C GLN A 30 -33.45 -1.69 -2.89
N GLY A 31 -33.22 -2.30 -1.73
CA GLY A 31 -33.37 -3.73 -1.51
C GLY A 31 -32.42 -4.58 -2.37
N PRO A 32 -32.74 -5.87 -2.58
CA PRO A 32 -31.86 -6.82 -3.25
C PRO A 32 -31.58 -6.43 -4.70
N GLN A 33 -32.59 -5.92 -5.40
CA GLN A 33 -32.45 -5.53 -6.81
C GLN A 33 -31.52 -4.32 -6.99
N GLY A 34 -31.50 -3.38 -6.04
CA GLY A 34 -30.52 -2.29 -6.04
C GLY A 34 -29.09 -2.78 -5.81
N LEU A 35 -28.91 -3.71 -4.87
CA LEU A 35 -27.61 -4.33 -4.61
C LEU A 35 -27.09 -5.12 -5.80
N VAL A 36 -27.93 -5.93 -6.45
CA VAL A 36 -27.56 -6.71 -7.64
C VAL A 36 -27.10 -5.80 -8.77
N ARG A 37 -27.82 -4.69 -9.03
CA ARG A 37 -27.40 -3.69 -10.04
C ARG A 37 -26.05 -3.07 -9.68
N LEU A 38 -25.86 -2.68 -8.42
CA LEU A 38 -24.59 -2.13 -7.93
C LEU A 38 -23.46 -3.15 -8.06
N ALA A 39 -23.72 -4.41 -7.71
CA ALA A 39 -22.75 -5.51 -7.77
C ALA A 39 -22.31 -5.77 -9.22
N ARG A 40 -23.24 -5.90 -10.17
CA ARG A 40 -22.92 -6.06 -11.60
C ARG A 40 -22.06 -4.90 -12.10
N PHE A 41 -22.41 -3.65 -11.77
CA PHE A 41 -21.59 -2.50 -12.15
C PHE A 41 -20.18 -2.56 -11.54
N ALA A 42 -20.07 -2.80 -10.23
CA ALA A 42 -18.78 -2.85 -9.52
C ALA A 42 -17.88 -3.97 -10.10
N LEU A 43 -18.45 -5.14 -10.33
CA LEU A 43 -17.75 -6.28 -10.94
C LEU A 43 -17.36 -6.02 -12.39
N GLY A 44 -18.19 -5.33 -13.17
CA GLY A 44 -17.83 -4.92 -14.53
C GLY A 44 -16.64 -3.95 -14.57
N VAL A 45 -16.57 -3.00 -13.62
CA VAL A 45 -15.38 -2.15 -13.45
C VAL A 45 -14.18 -2.99 -13.04
N LEU A 46 -14.37 -3.89 -12.07
CA LEU A 46 -13.30 -4.74 -11.57
C LEU A 46 -12.75 -5.68 -12.65
N ALA A 47 -13.59 -6.27 -13.50
CA ALA A 47 -13.16 -7.12 -14.61
C ALA A 47 -12.31 -6.38 -15.65
N ARG A 48 -12.49 -5.04 -15.78
CA ARG A 48 -11.59 -4.23 -16.63
C ARG A 48 -10.25 -4.00 -15.95
N THR A 49 -10.24 -3.71 -14.65
CA THR A 49 -8.98 -3.51 -13.91
C THR A 49 -8.20 -4.80 -13.71
N GLU A 50 -8.88 -5.95 -13.56
CA GLU A 50 -8.26 -7.28 -13.50
C GLU A 50 -7.70 -7.73 -14.85
N ARG A 51 -8.30 -7.34 -15.99
CA ARG A 51 -7.70 -7.59 -17.31
C ARG A 51 -6.44 -6.78 -17.55
N ALA A 52 -6.43 -5.51 -17.12
CA ALA A 52 -5.25 -4.67 -17.24
C ALA A 52 -4.14 -5.11 -16.28
N GLY A 53 -4.51 -5.55 -15.08
CA GLY A 53 -3.59 -5.68 -13.96
C GLY A 53 -3.03 -4.33 -13.51
N VAL A 54 -2.25 -4.35 -12.43
CA VAL A 54 -1.42 -3.22 -12.01
C VAL A 54 0.04 -3.60 -12.22
N ALA A 55 0.84 -2.66 -12.69
CA ALA A 55 2.30 -2.83 -12.74
C ALA A 55 2.79 -3.17 -11.33
N ALA A 56 3.32 -4.38 -11.16
CA ALA A 56 3.82 -4.81 -9.89
C ALA A 56 5.27 -4.29 -9.70
N PRO A 57 5.77 -4.15 -8.45
CA PRO A 57 7.11 -3.59 -8.21
C PRO A 57 8.21 -4.36 -8.95
N PRO A 58 9.34 -3.76 -9.34
CA PRO A 58 10.41 -4.47 -10.06
C PRO A 58 10.82 -5.81 -9.42
N GLY A 59 11.01 -6.83 -10.25
CA GLY A 59 11.27 -8.21 -9.80
C GLY A 59 10.04 -8.92 -9.22
N SER A 60 8.85 -8.35 -9.40
CA SER A 60 7.58 -9.05 -9.23
C SER A 60 7.25 -9.93 -10.43
N GLU A 61 7.97 -9.81 -11.56
CA GLU A 61 7.78 -10.68 -12.72
C GLU A 61 8.10 -12.14 -12.38
N SER A 62 9.00 -12.38 -11.41
CA SER A 62 9.33 -13.71 -10.91
C SER A 62 8.38 -14.23 -9.82
N LEU A 63 7.34 -13.48 -9.45
CA LEU A 63 6.34 -13.95 -8.48
C LEU A 63 5.57 -15.13 -9.08
N PRO A 64 5.33 -16.20 -8.30
CA PRO A 64 4.35 -17.20 -8.66
C PRO A 64 3.01 -16.55 -9.02
N PRO A 65 2.33 -16.97 -10.12
CA PRO A 65 1.09 -16.35 -10.57
C PRO A 65 0.05 -16.15 -9.46
N PRO A 66 -0.18 -17.10 -8.53
CA PRO A 66 -1.14 -16.90 -7.45
C PRO A 66 -0.81 -15.70 -6.55
N LEU A 67 0.47 -15.43 -6.26
CA LEU A 67 0.86 -14.26 -5.47
C LEU A 67 0.73 -12.98 -6.29
N ARG A 68 1.25 -12.99 -7.53
CA ARG A 68 1.17 -11.85 -8.43
C ARG A 68 -0.28 -11.36 -8.59
N GLU A 69 -1.21 -12.28 -8.80
CA GLU A 69 -2.63 -12.00 -9.02
C GLU A 69 -3.33 -11.59 -7.72
N SER A 70 -3.19 -12.38 -6.65
CA SER A 70 -3.99 -12.17 -5.44
C SER A 70 -3.42 -11.15 -4.46
N CYS A 71 -2.10 -10.97 -4.43
CA CYS A 71 -1.42 -10.11 -3.47
C CYS A 71 -0.83 -8.84 -4.09
N PHE A 72 -0.57 -8.84 -5.40
CA PHE A 72 0.06 -7.72 -6.12
C PHE A 72 -0.80 -7.14 -7.24
N PHE A 73 -2.11 -7.46 -7.25
CA PHE A 73 -3.08 -6.90 -8.20
C PHE A 73 -2.72 -7.15 -9.67
N GLY A 74 -2.00 -8.23 -9.95
CA GLY A 74 -1.66 -8.65 -11.29
C GLY A 74 -2.90 -9.03 -12.10
N SER A 75 -2.72 -9.07 -13.42
CA SER A 75 -3.77 -9.47 -14.36
C SER A 75 -4.28 -10.88 -14.02
N GLN A 76 -5.60 -11.03 -13.88
CA GLN A 76 -6.23 -12.29 -13.50
C GLN A 76 -7.63 -12.42 -14.10
N ARG A 77 -8.14 -13.65 -14.18
CA ARG A 77 -9.56 -13.93 -14.46
C ARG A 77 -10.26 -14.38 -13.19
N SER A 78 -11.46 -13.87 -12.96
CA SER A 78 -12.27 -14.15 -11.77
C SER A 78 -13.76 -14.17 -12.12
N CYS A 79 -14.62 -14.49 -11.14
CA CYS A 79 -16.08 -14.42 -11.29
C CYS A 79 -16.58 -13.05 -11.78
N ALA A 80 -15.82 -11.96 -11.58
CA ALA A 80 -16.17 -10.64 -12.05
C ALA A 80 -16.32 -10.55 -13.58
N HIS A 81 -15.63 -11.43 -14.33
CA HIS A 81 -15.63 -11.44 -15.79
C HIS A 81 -16.91 -12.02 -16.39
N GLU A 82 -17.69 -12.72 -15.58
CA GLU A 82 -18.91 -13.41 -15.99
C GLU A 82 -20.13 -12.87 -15.23
N ALA A 83 -19.98 -11.72 -14.56
CA ALA A 83 -20.97 -11.15 -13.63
C ALA A 83 -22.36 -10.93 -14.24
N ASP A 84 -22.44 -10.64 -15.54
CA ASP A 84 -23.72 -10.44 -16.24
C ASP A 84 -24.50 -11.75 -16.44
N ALA A 85 -23.82 -12.90 -16.44
CA ALA A 85 -24.43 -14.22 -16.59
C ALA A 85 -24.75 -14.89 -15.24
N LEU A 86 -24.33 -14.30 -14.12
CA LEU A 86 -24.57 -14.82 -12.78
C LEU A 86 -26.00 -14.55 -12.31
N SER A 87 -26.56 -15.49 -11.55
CA SER A 87 -27.77 -15.26 -10.77
C SER A 87 -27.55 -14.15 -9.72
N ASP A 88 -28.65 -13.64 -9.18
CA ASP A 88 -28.63 -12.54 -8.21
C ASP A 88 -27.81 -12.88 -6.95
N ASP A 89 -28.00 -14.07 -6.35
CA ASP A 89 -27.18 -14.54 -5.22
C ASP A 89 -25.70 -14.72 -5.62
N ALA A 90 -25.44 -15.32 -6.78
CA ALA A 90 -24.08 -15.58 -7.24
C ALA A 90 -23.30 -14.29 -7.52
N VAL A 91 -23.95 -13.22 -7.99
CA VAL A 91 -23.30 -11.94 -8.22
C VAL A 91 -22.99 -11.21 -6.91
N LEU A 92 -23.85 -11.32 -5.89
CA LEU A 92 -23.58 -10.78 -4.56
C LEU A 92 -22.43 -11.54 -3.88
N ARG A 93 -22.41 -12.87 -3.98
CA ARG A 93 -21.29 -13.70 -3.51
C ARG A 93 -19.99 -13.32 -4.21
N CYS A 94 -20.03 -13.18 -5.54
CA CYS A 94 -18.85 -12.77 -6.31
C CYS A 94 -18.34 -11.40 -5.87
N LEU A 95 -19.22 -10.41 -5.65
CA LEU A 95 -18.83 -9.11 -5.13
C LEU A 95 -18.12 -9.25 -3.78
N LEU A 96 -18.68 -10.03 -2.84
CA LEU A 96 -18.08 -10.25 -1.53
C LEU A 96 -16.71 -10.92 -1.64
N GLU A 97 -16.61 -12.04 -2.36
CA GLU A 97 -15.35 -12.76 -2.60
C GLU A 97 -14.26 -11.83 -3.12
N ARG A 98 -14.55 -11.07 -4.19
CA ARG A 98 -13.57 -10.16 -4.79
C ARG A 98 -13.20 -9.03 -3.85
N THR A 99 -14.17 -8.48 -3.11
CA THR A 99 -13.92 -7.40 -2.16
C THR A 99 -13.05 -7.87 -1.00
N VAL A 100 -13.30 -9.08 -0.47
CA VAL A 100 -12.46 -9.70 0.58
C VAL A 100 -11.02 -9.85 0.10
N GLN A 101 -10.81 -10.47 -1.07
CA GLN A 101 -9.47 -10.69 -1.61
C GLN A 101 -8.71 -9.38 -1.82
N ARG A 102 -9.35 -8.38 -2.43
CA ARG A 102 -8.69 -7.10 -2.73
C ARG A 102 -8.46 -6.26 -1.48
N THR A 103 -9.35 -6.31 -0.50
CA THR A 103 -9.16 -5.64 0.80
C THR A 103 -8.00 -6.27 1.57
N ALA A 104 -7.90 -7.60 1.59
CA ALA A 104 -6.77 -8.30 2.20
C ALA A 104 -5.43 -7.90 1.56
N ALA A 105 -5.35 -7.86 0.23
CA ALA A 105 -4.17 -7.44 -0.50
C ALA A 105 -3.82 -5.95 -0.27
N LEU A 106 -4.83 -5.09 -0.20
CA LEU A 106 -4.68 -3.65 0.06
C LEU A 106 -4.11 -3.39 1.45
N VAL A 107 -4.72 -3.99 2.48
CA VAL A 107 -4.26 -3.80 3.86
C VAL A 107 -2.89 -4.43 4.05
N ALA A 108 -2.61 -5.58 3.45
CA ALA A 108 -1.26 -6.14 3.41
C ALA A 108 -0.23 -5.18 2.77
N ALA A 109 -0.62 -4.47 1.71
CA ALA A 109 0.22 -3.44 1.09
C ALA A 109 0.47 -2.26 2.04
N TRP A 110 -0.58 -1.76 2.69
CA TRP A 110 -0.48 -0.70 3.69
C TRP A 110 0.47 -1.06 4.84
N MET A 111 0.26 -2.23 5.44
CA MET A 111 1.10 -2.73 6.52
C MET A 111 2.56 -2.85 6.07
N ALA A 112 2.81 -3.40 4.88
CA ALA A 112 4.16 -3.61 4.40
C ALA A 112 4.93 -2.30 4.13
N VAL A 113 4.27 -1.22 3.70
CA VAL A 113 4.94 0.09 3.50
C VAL A 113 4.88 1.00 4.72
N GLY A 114 4.26 0.55 5.82
CA GLY A 114 4.13 1.31 7.05
C GLY A 114 3.08 2.41 6.97
N PHE A 115 2.08 2.27 6.10
CA PHE A 115 0.98 3.23 5.95
C PHE A 115 -0.15 2.95 6.95
N ALA A 116 -0.60 3.99 7.64
CA ALA A 116 -1.80 3.99 8.45
C ALA A 116 -2.84 4.97 7.85
N HIS A 117 -4.05 4.50 7.59
CA HIS A 117 -5.11 5.28 6.97
C HIS A 117 -5.74 6.32 7.93
N GLY A 118 -5.86 5.97 9.21
CA GLY A 118 -6.38 6.84 10.28
C GLY A 118 -7.89 7.01 10.36
N VAL A 119 -8.68 6.65 9.33
CA VAL A 119 -10.16 6.67 9.37
C VAL A 119 -10.74 5.57 8.49
N MET A 120 -10.82 4.35 9.05
CA MET A 120 -11.33 3.18 8.32
C MET A 120 -12.82 2.95 8.60
N ASN A 121 -13.65 3.99 8.42
CA ASN A 121 -15.11 3.83 8.44
C ASN A 121 -15.57 3.05 7.18
N THR A 122 -16.75 2.42 7.19
CA THR A 122 -17.25 1.64 6.03
C THR A 122 -17.43 2.49 4.77
N ASP A 123 -17.73 3.77 4.93
CA ASP A 123 -17.77 4.74 3.84
C ASP A 123 -16.37 5.18 3.39
N ASN A 124 -15.26 4.73 3.99
CA ASN A 124 -13.89 4.97 3.50
C ASN A 124 -13.22 3.71 2.92
N LEU A 125 -13.96 2.60 2.80
CA LEU A 125 -13.46 1.37 2.19
C LEU A 125 -14.06 1.19 0.80
N SER A 126 -13.21 1.09 -0.23
CA SER A 126 -13.63 0.88 -1.61
C SER A 126 -14.02 -0.58 -1.86
N LEU A 127 -15.13 -0.81 -2.59
CA LEU A 127 -15.49 -2.16 -3.06
C LEU A 127 -14.45 -2.77 -4.01
N LEU A 128 -13.60 -1.93 -4.61
CA LEU A 128 -12.56 -2.37 -5.54
C LEU A 128 -11.20 -2.56 -4.84
N GLY A 129 -11.11 -2.43 -3.52
CA GLY A 129 -9.84 -2.52 -2.79
C GLY A 129 -8.84 -1.44 -3.20
N LEU A 130 -9.29 -0.19 -3.30
CA LEU A 130 -8.48 0.99 -3.55
C LEU A 130 -8.36 1.83 -2.27
N THR A 131 -7.21 2.48 -2.07
CA THR A 131 -7.06 3.52 -1.04
C THR A 131 -7.86 4.75 -1.43
N VAL A 132 -8.71 5.24 -0.53
CA VAL A 132 -9.58 6.40 -0.75
C VAL A 132 -9.55 7.31 0.48
N ASP A 133 -10.07 8.53 0.36
CA ASP A 133 -10.23 9.50 1.47
C ASP A 133 -9.02 9.62 2.42
N LEU A 134 -7.89 10.01 1.81
CA LEU A 134 -6.64 10.35 2.48
C LEU A 134 -6.73 11.68 3.24
N ASN A 135 -7.43 11.67 4.37
CA ASN A 135 -7.55 12.83 5.26
C ASN A 135 -6.47 12.83 6.35
N VAL A 136 -6.64 12.04 7.42
CA VAL A 136 -5.70 11.94 8.56
C VAL A 136 -4.85 10.66 8.50
N TYR A 137 -4.12 10.49 7.39
CA TYR A 137 -3.23 9.34 7.18
C TYR A 137 -1.77 9.64 7.58
N GLY A 138 -0.94 8.60 7.63
CA GLY A 138 0.51 8.80 7.72
C GLY A 138 1.33 7.53 7.50
N PHE A 139 2.65 7.68 7.55
CA PHE A 139 3.61 6.60 7.40
C PHE A 139 4.50 6.47 8.64
N LEU A 140 4.67 5.25 9.16
CA LEU A 140 5.47 4.94 10.35
C LEU A 140 6.92 5.41 10.24
N SER A 141 7.33 6.39 11.05
CA SER A 141 8.74 6.70 11.25
C SER A 141 9.45 5.53 11.92
N LYS A 142 9.25 5.35 13.23
CA LYS A 142 9.66 4.15 13.96
C LYS A 142 8.60 3.06 13.81
N TYR A 143 9.00 1.80 13.92
CA TYR A 143 8.02 0.72 13.96
C TYR A 143 7.29 0.70 15.30
N ASP A 144 6.02 1.09 15.29
CA ASP A 144 5.14 1.10 16.45
C ASP A 144 3.75 0.61 16.02
N PRO A 145 3.36 -0.63 16.40
CA PRO A 145 2.04 -1.17 16.11
C PRO A 145 0.88 -0.38 16.73
N ALA A 146 1.11 0.33 17.84
CA ALA A 146 0.10 1.11 18.54
C ALA A 146 -0.06 2.53 17.99
N TRP A 147 0.83 2.97 17.10
CA TRP A 147 0.80 4.32 16.54
C TRP A 147 -0.45 4.54 15.68
N ALA A 148 -1.15 5.66 15.92
CA ALA A 148 -2.26 6.13 15.12
C ALA A 148 -1.97 7.55 14.59
N PRO A 149 -2.19 7.83 13.28
CA PRO A 149 -2.00 9.18 12.72
C PRO A 149 -3.12 10.15 13.11
N ASN A 150 -4.27 9.63 13.52
CA ASN A 150 -5.45 10.43 13.85
C ASN A 150 -5.44 10.83 15.33
N HIS A 151 -5.13 12.09 15.61
CA HIS A 151 -5.01 12.63 16.97
C HIS A 151 -6.35 12.76 17.72
N ILE A 152 -7.50 12.65 17.04
CA ILE A 152 -8.83 12.63 17.67
C ILE A 152 -9.40 11.20 17.80
N ASP A 153 -8.63 10.18 17.42
CA ASP A 153 -8.95 8.78 17.71
C ASP A 153 -8.39 8.39 19.08
N ASP A 154 -9.03 8.87 20.15
CA ASP A 154 -8.58 8.68 21.53
C ASP A 154 -8.43 7.20 21.92
N THR A 155 -9.17 6.31 21.26
CA THR A 155 -9.13 4.86 21.50
C THR A 155 -8.10 4.13 20.64
N ALA A 156 -7.42 4.83 19.74
CA ALA A 156 -6.53 4.26 18.73
C ALA A 156 -7.19 3.13 17.93
N ARG A 157 -8.50 3.25 17.65
CA ARG A 157 -9.30 2.28 16.87
C ARG A 157 -8.66 2.00 15.52
N TYR A 158 -8.07 3.02 14.90
CA TYR A 158 -7.42 2.97 13.60
C TYR A 158 -5.90 3.01 13.68
N ALA A 159 -5.31 2.54 14.80
CA ALA A 159 -3.87 2.33 14.93
C ALA A 159 -3.32 1.45 13.80
N PHE A 160 -2.04 1.63 13.48
CA PHE A 160 -1.35 0.90 12.42
C PHE A 160 -1.53 -0.61 12.53
N GLY A 161 -1.28 -1.19 13.71
CA GLY A 161 -1.43 -2.61 13.99
C GLY A 161 -2.88 -3.12 13.99
N ALA A 162 -3.87 -2.23 14.14
CA ALA A 162 -5.29 -2.58 14.20
C ALA A 162 -5.96 -2.67 12.81
N GLN A 163 -5.35 -2.10 11.77
CA GLN A 163 -5.94 -2.02 10.42
C GLN A 163 -6.43 -3.37 9.85
N PRO A 164 -5.74 -4.51 10.04
CA PRO A 164 -6.23 -5.80 9.56
C PRO A 164 -7.56 -6.23 10.20
N GLU A 165 -7.69 -6.07 11.52
CA GLU A 165 -8.92 -6.44 12.24
C GLU A 165 -10.06 -5.47 11.94
N ILE A 166 -9.77 -4.17 11.78
CA ILE A 166 -10.78 -3.19 11.35
C ILE A 166 -11.27 -3.47 9.93
N ALA A 167 -10.37 -3.86 9.02
CA ALA A 167 -10.77 -4.23 7.66
C ALA A 167 -11.66 -5.47 7.65
N LYS A 168 -11.35 -6.48 8.47
CA LYS A 168 -12.22 -7.65 8.68
C LYS A 168 -13.60 -7.23 9.20
N TRP A 169 -13.65 -6.39 10.24
CA TRP A 169 -14.90 -5.88 10.80
C TRP A 169 -15.74 -5.12 9.74
N ASN A 170 -15.10 -4.32 8.88
CA ASN A 170 -15.78 -3.63 7.79
C ASN A 170 -16.31 -4.60 6.72
N LEU A 171 -15.60 -5.68 6.41
CA LEU A 171 -16.06 -6.73 5.50
C LEU A 171 -17.26 -7.49 6.09
N GLU A 172 -17.30 -7.72 7.40
CA GLU A 172 -18.48 -8.26 8.07
C GLU A 172 -19.69 -7.32 7.92
N ARG A 173 -19.50 -6.00 8.11
CA ARG A 173 -20.58 -5.01 7.87
C ARG A 173 -21.02 -4.92 6.42
N LEU A 174 -20.12 -5.17 5.46
CA LEU A 174 -20.48 -5.30 4.05
C LEU A 174 -21.31 -6.58 3.82
N SER A 175 -20.86 -7.71 4.36
CA SER A 175 -21.59 -8.99 4.31
C SER A 175 -22.99 -8.86 4.89
N ASP A 176 -23.15 -8.14 6.00
CA ASP A 176 -24.46 -7.92 6.58
C ASP A 176 -25.40 -7.16 5.62
N ALA A 177 -24.88 -6.21 4.84
CA ALA A 177 -25.66 -5.52 3.82
C ALA A 177 -26.02 -6.44 2.65
N LEU A 178 -25.11 -7.32 2.23
CA LEU A 178 -25.31 -8.24 1.10
C LEU A 178 -26.27 -9.40 1.42
N THR A 179 -26.28 -9.87 2.66
CA THR A 179 -27.18 -10.93 3.14
C THR A 179 -28.55 -10.40 3.58
N GLY A 180 -28.70 -9.07 3.69
CA GLY A 180 -29.92 -8.41 4.18
C GLY A 180 -30.07 -8.43 5.70
N THR A 181 -29.00 -8.70 6.46
CA THR A 181 -29.05 -8.80 7.94
C THR A 181 -28.83 -7.48 8.69
N ALA A 182 -28.25 -6.44 8.07
CA ALA A 182 -28.04 -5.15 8.73
C ALA A 182 -28.98 -4.02 8.24
N PHE A 183 -29.52 -3.29 9.23
CA PHE A 183 -30.19 -1.96 9.17
C PHE A 183 -31.72 -1.86 9.00
N VAL A 184 -32.52 -2.77 9.56
CA VAL A 184 -33.92 -2.45 9.93
C VAL A 184 -33.94 -1.77 11.32
N MET A 185 -33.41 -0.56 11.41
CA MET A 185 -33.76 0.41 12.46
C MET A 185 -34.06 1.73 11.75
N ASP A 186 -35.22 2.30 12.06
CA ASP A 186 -35.97 3.36 11.38
C ASP A 186 -36.72 2.89 10.12
N ARG A 187 -37.87 2.26 10.39
CA ARG A 187 -38.96 2.05 9.44
C ARG A 187 -39.69 3.39 9.27
N GLU A 188 -39.81 3.89 8.04
CA GLU A 188 -40.99 4.71 7.72
C GLU A 188 -42.20 3.76 7.71
N PRO A 189 -43.29 4.06 8.44
CA PRO A 189 -44.43 3.15 8.62
C PRO A 189 -44.99 2.57 7.31
N ASP A 190 -44.83 3.29 6.20
CA ASP A 190 -45.54 3.06 4.94
C ASP A 190 -44.69 2.44 3.81
N ALA A 191 -43.42 2.09 4.06
CA ALA A 191 -42.67 1.28 3.11
C ALA A 191 -43.16 -0.18 3.19
N GLY A 192 -43.83 -0.65 2.14
CA GLY A 192 -44.45 -1.97 2.04
C GLY A 192 -43.57 -3.13 2.53
N GLU A 193 -44.24 -4.21 2.95
CA GLU A 193 -43.64 -5.40 3.56
C GLU A 193 -42.46 -5.96 2.74
N TRP A 194 -41.23 -5.68 3.15
CA TRP A 194 -40.11 -6.53 2.78
C TRP A 194 -40.24 -7.79 3.62
N HIS A 195 -40.60 -8.90 2.98
CA HIS A 195 -40.87 -10.17 3.62
C HIS A 195 -39.78 -10.53 4.63
N GLN A 196 -40.15 -10.68 5.91
CA GLN A 196 -39.34 -11.39 6.89
C GLN A 196 -39.15 -12.82 6.38
N GLY A 197 -38.03 -13.11 5.73
CA GLY A 197 -37.75 -14.45 5.20
C GLY A 197 -36.85 -14.55 3.97
N GLU A 198 -36.63 -13.46 3.20
CA GLU A 198 -35.74 -13.53 2.03
C GLU A 198 -34.28 -13.23 2.40
N GLU A 199 -33.47 -14.28 2.40
CA GLU A 199 -32.02 -14.21 2.44
C GLU A 199 -31.49 -13.90 1.03
N TRP A 200 -30.95 -12.70 0.81
CA TRP A 200 -30.51 -12.24 -0.53
C TRP A 200 -29.22 -12.91 -1.00
N LEU A 201 -28.32 -13.15 -0.05
CA LEU A 201 -27.11 -13.96 -0.18
C LEU A 201 -27.09 -14.93 0.98
N ASP A 202 -26.88 -16.22 0.70
CA ASP A 202 -26.77 -17.25 1.75
C ASP A 202 -25.68 -16.90 2.77
N LYS A 203 -26.03 -16.78 4.05
CA LYS A 203 -25.12 -16.41 5.14
C LYS A 203 -23.98 -17.39 5.30
N LYS A 204 -24.18 -18.68 5.02
CA LYS A 204 -23.10 -19.68 5.12
C LYS A 204 -22.05 -19.43 4.05
N SER A 205 -22.49 -19.16 2.81
CA SER A 205 -21.64 -18.77 1.70
C SER A 205 -20.92 -17.46 1.98
N ALA A 206 -21.62 -16.45 2.53
CA ALA A 206 -21.00 -15.19 2.92
C ALA A 206 -19.94 -15.38 4.01
N GLN A 207 -20.25 -16.18 5.04
CA GLN A 207 -19.31 -16.48 6.12
C GLN A 207 -18.08 -17.23 5.62
N LEU A 208 -18.25 -18.15 4.66
CA LEU A 208 -17.12 -18.84 4.02
C LEU A 208 -16.16 -17.84 3.38
N GLU A 209 -16.67 -16.86 2.63
CA GLU A 209 -15.81 -15.82 2.04
C GLU A 209 -15.11 -14.97 3.11
N LEU A 210 -15.82 -14.57 4.17
CA LEU A 210 -15.22 -13.79 5.27
C LEU A 210 -14.08 -14.55 5.97
N THR A 211 -14.20 -15.87 6.15
CA THR A 211 -13.14 -16.67 6.80
C THR A 211 -11.83 -16.70 6.01
N ARG A 212 -11.86 -16.44 4.69
CA ARG A 212 -10.66 -16.40 3.84
C ARG A 212 -9.80 -15.16 4.09
N PHE A 213 -10.37 -14.08 4.66
CA PHE A 213 -9.68 -12.80 4.82
C PHE A 213 -8.34 -12.94 5.55
N GLN A 214 -8.32 -13.59 6.72
CA GLN A 214 -7.12 -13.64 7.56
C GLN A 214 -5.98 -14.40 6.86
N GLY A 215 -6.29 -15.52 6.20
CA GLY A 215 -5.31 -16.30 5.45
C GLY A 215 -4.75 -15.53 4.25
N LEU A 216 -5.63 -14.84 3.50
CA LEU A 216 -5.21 -14.01 2.37
C LEU A 216 -4.35 -12.82 2.82
N PHE A 217 -4.77 -12.12 3.88
CA PHE A 217 -4.02 -11.01 4.45
C PHE A 217 -2.62 -11.45 4.87
N GLN A 218 -2.50 -12.53 5.65
CA GLN A 218 -1.21 -13.04 6.13
C GLN A 218 -0.31 -13.44 4.97
N LYS A 219 -0.84 -14.19 4.00
CA LYS A 219 -0.09 -14.59 2.80
C LYS A 219 0.46 -13.37 2.05
N CYS A 220 -0.39 -12.38 1.80
CA CYS A 220 0.02 -11.18 1.07
C CYS A 220 0.96 -10.27 1.87
N TYR A 221 0.77 -10.19 3.19
CA TYR A 221 1.63 -9.39 4.06
C TYR A 221 3.03 -10.00 4.13
N VAL A 222 3.13 -11.31 4.35
CA VAL A 222 4.44 -11.98 4.38
C VAL A 222 5.14 -11.88 3.03
N ALA A 223 4.43 -12.13 1.91
CA ALA A 223 5.01 -11.98 0.57
C ALA A 223 5.62 -10.59 0.35
N ARG A 224 4.97 -9.54 0.86
CA ARG A 224 5.47 -8.16 0.76
C ARG A 224 6.64 -7.89 1.71
N MET A 225 6.63 -8.45 2.91
CA MET A 225 7.75 -8.34 3.84
C MET A 225 8.99 -9.09 3.33
N GLU A 226 8.83 -10.26 2.72
CA GLU A 226 9.90 -11.00 2.06
C GLU A 226 10.58 -10.15 0.99
N LEU A 227 9.79 -9.49 0.12
CA LEU A 227 10.32 -8.57 -0.89
C LEU A 227 11.14 -7.42 -0.28
N ARG A 228 10.69 -6.86 0.86
CA ARG A 228 11.40 -5.78 1.57
C ARG A 228 12.70 -6.22 2.22
N LEU A 229 12.82 -7.52 2.54
CA LEU A 229 14.02 -8.11 3.13
C LEU A 229 14.97 -8.70 2.07
N GLY A 230 14.68 -8.53 0.77
CA GLY A 230 15.47 -9.09 -0.31
C GLY A 230 15.30 -10.60 -0.50
N LEU A 231 14.21 -11.17 0.03
CA LEU A 231 13.90 -12.59 -0.07
C LEU A 231 13.04 -12.89 -1.30
N ALA A 232 13.11 -14.15 -1.76
CA ALA A 232 12.17 -14.67 -2.72
C ALA A 232 10.77 -14.79 -2.07
N PRO A 233 9.73 -14.15 -2.62
CA PRO A 233 8.39 -14.13 -2.04
C PRO A 233 7.70 -15.49 -2.15
N SER A 234 7.42 -16.10 -0.99
CA SER A 234 6.67 -17.35 -0.85
C SER A 234 5.26 -17.10 -0.32
N GLY A 235 5.07 -16.05 0.49
CA GLY A 235 3.85 -15.82 1.27
C GLY A 235 3.58 -16.91 2.30
N ALA A 236 4.56 -17.76 2.61
CA ALA A 236 4.44 -18.78 3.64
C ALA A 236 4.31 -18.12 5.03
N PRO A 237 3.58 -18.71 5.99
CA PRO A 237 3.40 -18.12 7.33
C PRO A 237 4.72 -17.85 8.08
N CYS A 238 5.79 -18.54 7.68
CA CYS A 238 7.08 -18.49 8.31
C CYS A 238 8.17 -18.88 7.31
N VAL A 239 9.22 -18.07 7.22
CA VAL A 239 10.48 -18.41 6.56
C VAL A 239 11.55 -18.49 7.64
N THR A 240 12.33 -19.58 7.66
CA THR A 240 13.44 -19.78 8.60
C THR A 240 14.65 -20.37 7.85
N SER A 241 15.85 -20.09 8.36
CA SER A 241 17.11 -20.71 7.95
C SER A 241 17.52 -21.87 8.88
N GLY A 242 16.62 -22.30 9.78
CA GLY A 242 16.91 -23.25 10.87
C GLY A 242 15.89 -23.17 12.02
N SER A 243 16.35 -23.41 13.26
CA SER A 243 15.52 -23.40 14.48
C SER A 243 15.26 -22.01 15.07
N SER A 244 15.84 -20.94 14.51
CA SER A 244 15.80 -19.57 15.03
C SER A 244 14.44 -18.87 14.97
N GLY A 245 13.36 -19.56 14.60
CA GLY A 245 12.01 -18.98 14.43
C GLY A 245 11.85 -18.12 13.17
N CYS A 246 10.68 -17.51 13.00
CA CYS A 246 10.30 -16.77 11.79
C CYS A 246 11.14 -15.50 11.59
N THR A 247 11.88 -15.42 10.47
CA THR A 247 12.76 -14.30 10.14
C THR A 247 12.02 -12.97 10.08
N VAL A 248 10.85 -12.91 9.42
CA VAL A 248 10.03 -11.68 9.34
C VAL A 248 9.58 -11.22 10.73
N ARG A 249 9.16 -12.15 11.61
CA ARG A 249 8.73 -11.78 12.97
C ARG A 249 9.90 -11.31 13.83
N ARG A 250 11.08 -11.92 13.69
CA ARG A 250 12.31 -11.47 14.37
C ARG A 250 12.69 -10.07 13.90
N TRP A 251 12.67 -9.81 12.60
CA TRP A 251 12.90 -8.48 12.05
C TRP A 251 11.97 -7.42 12.66
N LEU A 252 10.65 -7.70 12.69
CA LEU A 252 9.67 -6.77 13.27
C LEU A 252 9.89 -6.55 14.78
N ARG A 253 10.21 -7.61 15.55
CA ARG A 253 10.54 -7.47 16.98
C ARG A 253 11.79 -6.64 17.21
N TRP A 254 12.82 -6.81 16.38
CA TRP A 254 14.02 -5.99 16.46
C TRP A 254 13.72 -4.53 16.15
N LEU A 255 12.92 -4.24 15.11
CA LEU A 255 12.51 -2.87 14.78
C LEU A 255 11.80 -2.19 15.96
N GLU A 256 10.87 -2.90 16.59
CA GLU A 256 10.12 -2.41 17.77
C GLU A 256 11.06 -2.17 18.96
N ALA A 257 11.89 -3.16 19.31
CA ALA A 257 12.74 -3.11 20.48
C ALA A 257 13.92 -2.13 20.37
N SER A 258 14.37 -1.83 19.14
CA SER A 258 15.49 -0.92 18.87
C SER A 258 15.04 0.52 18.56
N GLY A 259 13.75 0.73 18.30
CA GLY A 259 13.22 2.03 17.86
C GLY A 259 13.72 2.45 16.47
N ALA A 260 14.16 1.50 15.65
CA ALA A 260 14.63 1.74 14.29
C ALA A 260 13.54 2.35 13.39
N ASP A 261 13.94 3.22 12.46
CA ASP A 261 13.05 3.72 11.43
C ASP A 261 12.64 2.58 10.47
N TYR A 262 11.34 2.43 10.27
CA TYR A 262 10.73 1.30 9.58
C TYR A 262 11.17 1.17 8.12
N VAL A 263 11.37 2.29 7.42
CA VAL A 263 11.72 2.30 5.99
C VAL A 263 13.24 2.30 5.83
N ARG A 264 13.95 3.15 6.60
CA ARG A 264 15.41 3.22 6.58
C ARG A 264 16.04 1.90 6.97
N ALA A 265 15.49 1.15 7.93
CA ALA A 265 16.03 -0.16 8.29
C ALA A 265 16.04 -1.15 7.10
N SER A 266 14.93 -1.26 6.36
CA SER A 266 14.88 -2.14 5.19
C SER A 266 15.75 -1.62 4.05
N ARG A 267 15.82 -0.29 3.83
CA ARG A 267 16.72 0.28 2.81
C ARG A 267 18.18 0.05 3.18
N GLY A 268 18.51 0.16 4.47
CA GLY A 268 19.83 -0.08 5.05
C GLY A 268 20.34 -1.49 4.82
N LEU A 269 19.47 -2.50 4.62
CA LEU A 269 19.92 -3.84 4.19
C LEU A 269 20.74 -3.76 2.90
N ALA A 270 20.30 -2.96 1.92
CA ALA A 270 21.02 -2.83 0.66
C ALA A 270 22.21 -1.87 0.70
N GLU A 271 22.17 -0.85 1.57
CA GLU A 271 23.12 0.27 1.55
C GLU A 271 24.22 0.18 2.63
N ALA A 272 23.97 -0.52 3.74
CA ALA A 272 24.93 -0.63 4.82
C ALA A 272 25.97 -1.75 4.58
N SER A 273 27.19 -1.54 5.07
CA SER A 273 28.27 -2.53 5.02
C SER A 273 28.06 -3.71 5.96
N ASP A 274 27.47 -3.43 7.13
CA ASP A 274 27.35 -4.35 8.26
C ASP A 274 26.19 -3.96 9.18
N ALA A 275 26.00 -4.72 10.27
CA ALA A 275 24.94 -4.50 11.25
C ALA A 275 25.04 -3.15 11.98
N ASP A 276 26.25 -2.70 12.30
CA ASP A 276 26.46 -1.47 13.06
C ASP A 276 26.17 -0.25 12.17
N ALA A 277 26.60 -0.30 10.90
CA ALA A 277 26.25 0.68 9.88
C ALA A 277 24.73 0.70 9.58
N LEU A 278 24.06 -0.46 9.55
CA LEU A 278 22.62 -0.54 9.34
C LEU A 278 21.85 0.06 10.52
N ALA A 279 22.22 -0.30 11.75
CA ALA A 279 21.61 0.26 12.96
C ALA A 279 21.75 1.78 13.00
N ALA A 280 22.94 2.32 12.69
CA ALA A 280 23.17 3.75 12.58
C ALA A 280 22.32 4.40 11.48
N HIS A 281 22.25 3.79 10.29
CA HIS A 281 21.42 4.26 9.18
C HIS A 281 19.93 4.32 9.55
N ALA A 282 19.45 3.35 10.31
CA ALA A 282 18.07 3.26 10.77
C ALA A 282 17.78 4.10 12.04
N GLY A 283 18.79 4.69 12.68
CA GLY A 283 18.63 5.36 13.98
C GLY A 283 18.21 4.40 15.10
N ALA A 284 18.64 3.14 15.01
CA ALA A 284 18.33 2.08 15.97
C ALA A 284 19.26 2.14 17.20
N ASP A 285 18.75 1.68 18.35
CA ASP A 285 19.55 1.52 19.58
C ASP A 285 20.71 0.51 19.36
N PRO A 286 21.99 0.93 19.47
CA PRO A 286 23.14 0.04 19.32
C PRO A 286 23.16 -1.13 20.30
N ALA A 287 22.50 -1.02 21.45
CA ALA A 287 22.39 -2.12 22.41
C ALA A 287 21.63 -3.34 21.84
N LYS A 288 20.88 -3.16 20.75
CA LYS A 288 20.16 -4.24 20.05
C LYS A 288 20.92 -4.83 18.86
N ASN A 289 22.16 -4.42 18.61
CA ASN A 289 22.92 -4.86 17.44
C ASN A 289 23.31 -6.35 17.46
N ALA A 290 23.39 -6.96 18.64
CA ALA A 290 23.63 -8.41 18.74
C ALA A 290 22.51 -9.22 18.05
N GLU A 291 21.24 -8.89 18.33
CA GLU A 291 20.10 -9.54 17.68
C GLU A 291 20.06 -9.24 16.17
N LEU A 292 20.39 -8.01 15.77
CA LEU A 292 20.50 -7.64 14.36
C LEU A 292 21.54 -8.50 13.63
N LYS A 293 22.72 -8.71 14.23
CA LYS A 293 23.79 -9.55 13.64
C LYS A 293 23.31 -10.97 13.37
N GLU A 294 22.55 -11.57 14.29
CA GLU A 294 21.95 -12.89 14.09
C GLU A 294 20.89 -12.89 12.97
N ILE A 295 20.02 -11.87 12.94
CA ILE A 295 18.99 -11.75 11.89
C ILE A 295 19.64 -11.61 10.51
N LEU A 296 20.69 -10.79 10.38
CA LEU A 296 21.41 -10.62 9.12
C LEU A 296 22.14 -11.90 8.71
N ALA A 297 22.72 -12.64 9.65
CA ALA A 297 23.32 -13.94 9.36
C ALA A 297 22.28 -14.94 8.81
N ASP A 298 21.06 -14.96 9.35
CA ASP A 298 19.98 -15.80 8.86
C ASP A 298 19.42 -15.34 7.51
N LEU A 299 19.27 -14.02 7.31
CA LEU A 299 18.88 -13.44 6.02
C LEU A 299 19.87 -13.78 4.92
N SER A 300 21.18 -13.72 5.20
CA SER A 300 22.23 -13.99 4.20
C SER A 300 22.18 -15.41 3.63
N LYS A 301 21.61 -16.38 4.37
CA LYS A 301 21.40 -17.77 3.91
C LYS A 301 20.18 -17.92 3.02
N LEU A 302 19.23 -16.98 3.10
CA LEU A 302 17.94 -17.03 2.40
C LEU A 302 17.90 -16.09 1.19
N GLN A 303 18.72 -15.04 1.21
CA GLN A 303 18.82 -14.07 0.13
C GLN A 303 19.55 -14.67 -1.07
N GLY A 304 18.94 -14.53 -2.25
CA GLY A 304 19.54 -14.97 -3.51
C GLY A 304 20.56 -13.98 -4.06
N GLU A 305 21.06 -14.25 -5.26
CA GLU A 305 21.88 -13.28 -5.99
C GLU A 305 21.12 -11.97 -6.24
N HIS A 306 21.84 -10.85 -6.32
CA HIS A 306 21.30 -9.52 -6.60
C HIS A 306 20.21 -9.01 -5.62
N TRP A 307 20.13 -9.59 -4.41
CA TRP A 307 19.10 -9.20 -3.45
C TRP A 307 19.16 -7.72 -3.06
N ARG A 308 20.36 -7.10 -3.09
CA ARG A 308 20.54 -5.68 -2.77
C ARG A 308 19.89 -4.81 -3.82
N GLU A 309 20.10 -5.10 -5.10
CA GLU A 309 19.47 -4.42 -6.23
C GLU A 309 17.95 -4.52 -6.14
N LEU A 310 17.44 -5.71 -5.79
CA LEU A 310 16.01 -5.93 -5.58
C LEU A 310 15.44 -5.11 -4.42
N VAL A 311 16.15 -5.04 -3.28
CA VAL A 311 15.74 -4.19 -2.15
C VAL A 311 15.71 -2.72 -2.59
N ARG A 312 16.73 -2.24 -3.32
CA ARG A 312 16.76 -0.86 -3.81
C ARG A 312 15.58 -0.52 -4.72
N ALA A 313 15.19 -1.46 -5.57
CA ALA A 313 14.08 -1.27 -6.51
C ALA A 313 12.68 -1.39 -5.88
N ARG A 314 12.58 -1.91 -4.64
CA ARG A 314 11.30 -2.23 -3.98
C ARG A 314 11.05 -1.47 -2.69
N VAL A 315 12.11 -0.99 -2.04
CA VAL A 315 12.05 -0.22 -0.79
C VAL A 315 12.40 1.23 -1.11
N PRO A 316 11.46 2.17 -0.89
CA PRO A 316 11.69 3.56 -1.22
C PRO A 316 12.84 4.12 -0.38
N VAL A 317 13.55 5.10 -0.93
CA VAL A 317 14.59 5.83 -0.21
C VAL A 317 13.99 6.54 1.00
N LEU A 318 12.76 7.06 0.85
CA LEU A 318 12.05 7.82 1.87
C LEU A 318 10.54 7.63 1.72
N ALA A 319 9.85 7.56 2.86
CA ALA A 319 8.38 7.66 2.89
C ALA A 319 7.96 9.12 3.07
N PRO A 320 6.81 9.55 2.52
CA PRO A 320 6.30 10.90 2.68
C PRO A 320 5.74 11.08 4.10
N ARG A 321 6.62 11.43 5.05
CA ARG A 321 6.27 11.58 6.46
C ARG A 321 5.33 12.75 6.70
N SER A 322 4.48 12.62 7.74
CA SER A 322 3.51 13.63 8.11
C SER A 322 4.14 15.00 8.37
N HIS A 323 5.32 15.08 9.02
CA HIS A 323 5.99 16.36 9.26
C HIS A 323 6.48 17.04 7.97
N VAL A 324 6.92 16.27 6.98
CA VAL A 324 7.32 16.79 5.66
C VAL A 324 6.11 17.35 4.91
N LEU A 325 4.99 16.61 4.92
CA LEU A 325 3.75 17.04 4.28
C LEU A 325 3.11 18.24 4.99
N GLN A 326 3.22 18.33 6.32
CA GLN A 326 2.74 19.48 7.09
C GLN A 326 3.58 20.73 6.82
N GLU A 327 4.91 20.60 6.74
CA GLU A 327 5.76 21.75 6.39
C GLU A 327 5.51 22.20 4.95
N ALA A 328 5.25 21.26 4.01
CA ALA A 328 4.80 21.57 2.66
C ALA A 328 3.55 22.45 2.65
N ALA A 329 2.52 22.04 3.39
CA ALA A 329 1.27 22.79 3.51
C ALA A 329 1.51 24.18 4.12
N ARG A 330 2.32 24.25 5.20
CA ARG A 330 2.67 25.51 5.85
C ARG A 330 3.39 26.48 4.91
N MET A 331 4.33 25.99 4.10
CA MET A 331 5.04 26.80 3.11
C MET A 331 4.08 27.37 2.05
N VAL A 332 3.19 26.54 1.50
CA VAL A 332 2.20 26.98 0.50
C VAL A 332 1.26 28.05 1.06
N GLU A 333 0.92 27.98 2.34
CA GLU A 333 0.00 28.94 2.95
C GLU A 333 0.64 30.24 3.39
N MET A 334 1.80 30.15 4.06
CA MET A 334 2.44 31.29 4.70
C MET A 334 3.36 32.07 3.76
N GLU A 335 3.89 31.43 2.73
CA GLU A 335 4.80 32.07 1.78
C GLU A 335 4.07 32.47 0.50
N LYS A 336 4.39 33.65 -0.06
CA LYS A 336 3.98 33.97 -1.43
C LYS A 336 4.61 32.91 -2.35
N PRO A 337 3.89 32.37 -3.36
CA PRO A 337 4.42 31.34 -4.25
C PRO A 337 5.65 31.85 -5.03
N GLY A 338 6.82 31.65 -4.43
CA GLY A 338 8.14 32.00 -4.95
C GLY A 338 8.91 30.77 -5.41
N ALA A 339 10.17 30.95 -5.79
CA ALA A 339 11.04 29.87 -6.27
C ALA A 339 11.21 28.74 -5.23
N VAL A 340 11.29 29.09 -3.94
CA VAL A 340 11.49 28.15 -2.82
C VAL A 340 10.34 27.14 -2.70
N VAL A 341 9.11 27.62 -2.57
CA VAL A 341 7.91 26.76 -2.47
C VAL A 341 7.78 25.87 -3.72
N ARG A 342 8.05 26.42 -4.92
CA ARG A 342 7.99 25.65 -6.16
C ARG A 342 9.07 24.55 -6.20
N GLY A 343 10.31 24.86 -5.84
CA GLY A 343 11.40 23.90 -5.84
C GLY A 343 11.19 22.77 -4.82
N PHE A 344 10.68 23.10 -3.62
CA PHE A 344 10.29 22.10 -2.63
C PHE A 344 9.19 21.16 -3.16
N LEU A 345 8.12 21.73 -3.73
CA LEU A 345 7.02 20.92 -4.27
C LEU A 345 7.47 20.05 -5.45
N GLN A 346 8.37 20.55 -6.31
CA GLN A 346 8.97 19.77 -7.40
C GLN A 346 9.81 18.61 -6.87
N ALA A 347 10.64 18.84 -5.84
CA ALA A 347 11.44 17.78 -5.21
C ALA A 347 10.55 16.71 -4.56
N LEU A 348 9.49 17.13 -3.86
CA LEU A 348 8.52 16.20 -3.28
C LEU A 348 7.76 15.41 -4.37
N GLN A 349 7.36 16.08 -5.46
CA GLN A 349 6.74 15.40 -6.61
C GLN A 349 7.69 14.40 -7.27
N GLN A 350 8.97 14.74 -7.42
CA GLN A 350 9.96 13.82 -7.97
C GLN A 350 10.15 12.61 -7.07
N LEU A 351 10.23 12.80 -5.75
CA LEU A 351 10.28 11.71 -4.77
C LEU A 351 9.08 10.78 -4.87
N LEU A 352 7.89 11.34 -5.05
CA LEU A 352 6.68 10.52 -5.17
C LEU A 352 6.57 9.82 -6.53
N ARG A 353 7.23 10.33 -7.57
CA ARG A 353 7.27 9.71 -8.92
C ARG A 353 8.32 8.61 -9.02
N GLU A 354 9.49 8.85 -8.45
CA GLU A 354 10.66 7.94 -8.49
C GLU A 354 11.17 7.63 -7.08
N PRO A 355 10.35 6.97 -6.23
CA PRO A 355 10.65 6.81 -4.82
C PRO A 355 11.85 5.88 -4.54
N PHE A 356 12.36 5.18 -5.56
CA PHE A 356 13.42 4.16 -5.45
C PHE A 356 14.80 4.62 -5.93
N ASP A 357 14.85 5.60 -6.86
CA ASP A 357 16.02 5.88 -7.71
C ASP A 357 16.76 7.19 -7.38
N LEU A 358 16.25 7.99 -6.42
CA LEU A 358 16.80 9.31 -6.11
C LEU A 358 18.10 9.28 -5.29
N GLN A 359 18.98 10.27 -5.54
CA GLN A 359 20.20 10.48 -4.76
C GLN A 359 19.85 10.75 -3.27
N PRO A 360 20.17 9.83 -2.35
CA PRO A 360 19.66 9.85 -0.98
C PRO A 360 20.07 11.08 -0.15
N GLN A 361 21.20 11.71 -0.49
CA GLN A 361 21.86 12.72 0.33
C GLN A 361 21.10 14.07 0.36
N VAL A 362 20.54 14.49 -0.79
CA VAL A 362 19.82 15.77 -0.90
C VAL A 362 18.47 15.71 -0.16
N LEU A 363 17.80 14.56 -0.21
CA LEU A 363 16.46 14.39 0.36
C LEU A 363 16.46 13.98 1.83
N THR A 364 17.49 13.25 2.30
CA THR A 364 17.65 12.96 3.74
C THR A 364 17.86 14.25 4.52
N ALA A 365 18.70 15.16 4.01
CA ALA A 365 18.90 16.47 4.61
C ALA A 365 17.62 17.33 4.58
N ALA A 366 16.86 17.29 3.49
CA ALA A 366 15.55 17.94 3.39
C ALA A 366 14.45 17.32 4.28
N HIS A 367 14.58 16.04 4.63
CA HIS A 367 13.62 15.32 5.47
C HIS A 367 13.86 15.53 6.96
N ASP A 368 15.12 15.52 7.39
CA ASP A 368 15.51 15.60 8.80
C ASP A 368 15.45 17.04 9.33
N ASP A 369 15.74 18.03 8.48
CA ASP A 369 15.53 19.45 8.79
C ASP A 369 15.01 20.23 7.56
N PRO A 370 13.73 20.05 7.18
CA PRO A 370 13.17 20.73 6.02
C PRO A 370 13.27 22.24 6.14
N ARG A 371 13.10 22.80 7.33
CA ARG A 371 13.14 24.25 7.51
C ARG A 371 14.51 24.83 7.24
N SER A 372 15.57 24.25 7.80
CA SER A 372 16.92 24.79 7.58
C SER A 372 17.47 24.42 6.21
N PHE A 373 17.12 23.25 5.67
CA PHE A 373 17.58 22.84 4.35
C PHE A 373 17.08 23.77 3.24
N TRP A 374 15.83 24.23 3.31
CA TRP A 374 15.21 25.08 2.28
C TRP A 374 15.32 26.59 2.56
N ARG A 375 15.66 27.03 3.78
CA ARG A 375 15.90 28.45 4.09
C ARG A 375 17.18 28.94 3.41
N GLY A 376 17.04 29.87 2.46
CA GLY A 376 18.16 30.57 1.82
C GLY A 376 18.74 29.91 0.58
N ARG A 377 18.17 28.79 0.10
CA ARG A 377 18.53 28.20 -1.19
C ARG A 377 17.56 28.68 -2.28
N ASP A 378 18.09 29.38 -3.27
CA ASP A 378 17.37 29.67 -4.51
C ASP A 378 17.64 28.56 -5.53
N LEU A 379 16.75 27.56 -5.58
CA LEU A 379 16.85 26.44 -6.52
C LEU A 379 16.44 26.84 -7.94
N SER A 380 16.00 28.09 -8.18
CA SER A 380 15.81 28.55 -9.55
C SER A 380 17.13 28.69 -10.30
N ALA A 381 18.25 28.85 -9.58
CA ALA A 381 19.60 28.79 -10.11
C ALA A 381 20.15 27.35 -10.22
N GLU A 382 19.74 26.46 -9.31
CA GLU A 382 19.99 25.01 -9.41
C GLU A 382 18.85 24.36 -10.19
N SER A 383 18.76 24.67 -11.49
CA SER A 383 17.99 23.82 -12.37
C SER A 383 18.58 22.41 -12.29
N LEU A 384 17.92 21.50 -11.57
CA LEU A 384 17.93 20.08 -11.92
C LEU A 384 17.20 20.00 -13.27
N SER A 385 17.85 20.52 -14.30
CA SER A 385 17.28 20.77 -15.61
C SER A 385 16.92 19.43 -16.24
N GLU A 386 16.04 19.47 -17.23
CA GLU A 386 15.82 18.35 -18.15
C GLU A 386 17.15 17.74 -18.62
N GLN A 387 18.25 18.50 -18.66
CA GLN A 387 19.60 18.01 -18.98
C GLN A 387 20.14 16.93 -18.02
N SER A 388 19.71 16.85 -16.76
CA SER A 388 20.12 15.78 -15.84
C SER A 388 19.42 14.46 -16.18
N ALA A 389 18.13 14.51 -16.51
CA ALA A 389 17.38 13.35 -16.99
C ALA A 389 17.83 12.93 -18.41
N GLU A 390 18.12 13.91 -19.28
CA GLU A 390 18.67 13.69 -20.62
C GLU A 390 20.09 13.11 -20.56
N ARG A 391 20.96 13.60 -19.66
CA ARG A 391 22.27 12.99 -19.39
C ARG A 391 22.16 11.58 -18.88
N LEU A 392 21.24 11.31 -17.96
CA LEU A 392 21.02 9.96 -17.45
C LEU A 392 20.52 9.03 -18.56
N ARG A 393 19.64 9.50 -19.45
CA ARG A 393 19.19 8.77 -20.65
C ARG A 393 20.32 8.53 -21.63
N GLU A 394 21.17 9.51 -21.90
CA GLU A 394 22.32 9.37 -22.80
C GLU A 394 23.40 8.45 -22.20
N GLN A 395 23.68 8.54 -20.89
CA GLN A 395 24.57 7.60 -20.20
C GLN A 395 24.01 6.17 -20.19
N LEU A 396 22.69 6.01 -20.08
CA LEU A 396 22.04 4.71 -20.22
C LEU A 396 22.18 4.18 -21.66
N LYS A 397 21.97 5.02 -22.68
CA LYS A 397 22.16 4.64 -24.09
C LYS A 397 23.60 4.24 -24.39
N GLU A 398 24.57 5.00 -23.89
CA GLU A 398 26.00 4.68 -24.04
C GLU A 398 26.33 3.33 -23.41
N ARG A 399 25.86 3.09 -22.18
CA ARG A 399 26.04 1.80 -21.49
C ARG A 399 25.35 0.64 -22.19
N LEU A 400 24.16 0.86 -22.73
CA LEU A 400 23.44 -0.14 -23.54
C LEU A 400 24.18 -0.40 -24.87
N SER A 401 24.77 0.62 -25.50
CA SER A 401 25.53 0.46 -26.74
C SER A 401 26.88 -0.25 -26.55
N ALA A 402 27.46 -0.17 -25.35
CA ALA A 402 28.70 -0.83 -24.97
C ALA A 402 28.50 -2.27 -24.46
N MET A 403 27.26 -2.74 -24.30
CA MET A 403 26.98 -4.10 -23.84
C MET A 403 27.22 -5.14 -24.93
N PRO A 404 27.75 -6.33 -24.58
CA PRO A 404 27.94 -7.43 -25.53
C PRO A 404 26.61 -7.79 -26.23
N PRO A 405 26.61 -8.06 -27.56
CA PRO A 405 25.40 -8.28 -28.34
C PRO A 405 24.46 -9.36 -27.78
N GLN A 406 25.03 -10.38 -27.13
CA GLN A 406 24.29 -11.48 -26.50
C GLN A 406 23.39 -11.00 -25.34
N ASN A 407 23.82 -10.00 -24.57
CA ASN A 407 23.05 -9.45 -23.45
C ASN A 407 21.94 -8.50 -23.92
N LEU A 408 22.18 -7.74 -25.01
CA LEU A 408 21.16 -6.90 -25.64
C LEU A 408 20.05 -7.74 -26.28
N GLN A 409 20.40 -8.89 -26.84
CA GLN A 409 19.43 -9.81 -27.44
C GLN A 409 18.54 -10.45 -26.37
N GLN A 410 19.09 -10.77 -25.20
CA GLN A 410 18.36 -11.29 -24.06
C GLN A 410 17.36 -10.28 -23.48
N ILE A 411 17.76 -9.00 -23.38
CA ILE A 411 16.87 -7.90 -22.95
C ILE A 411 15.74 -7.68 -23.97
N ARG A 412 16.06 -7.66 -25.27
CA ARG A 412 15.06 -7.48 -26.35
C ARG A 412 14.04 -8.62 -26.42
N THR A 413 14.45 -9.87 -26.16
CA THR A 413 13.51 -11.00 -26.08
C THR A 413 12.67 -10.99 -24.81
N SER A 414 13.10 -10.28 -23.76
CA SER A 414 12.39 -10.23 -22.46
C SER A 414 11.35 -9.12 -22.38
N CYS A 415 11.55 -8.00 -23.08
CA CYS A 415 10.64 -6.84 -22.98
C CYS A 415 9.50 -6.82 -24.00
N GLY A 416 9.50 -7.67 -25.03
CA GLY A 416 8.53 -7.52 -26.12
C GLY A 416 8.72 -6.21 -26.89
N ALA A 417 8.15 -6.11 -28.09
CA ALA A 417 8.42 -5.00 -29.01
C ALA A 417 7.65 -3.70 -28.71
N GLN A 418 7.73 -3.17 -27.48
CA GLN A 418 7.32 -1.80 -27.17
C GLN A 418 8.44 -1.02 -26.48
#